data_AF-A0A8D8JRR0-F1
#
_entry.id   AF-A0A8D8JRR0-F1
#
_cell.length_a   1.000
_cell.length_b   1.000
_cell.length_c   1.000
_cell.angle_alpha   90.00
_cell.angle_beta   90.00
_cell.angle_gamma   90.00
#
_symmetry.space_group_name_H-M   'P 1'
#
loop_
_entity.id
_entity.type
_entity.pdbx_description
1 polymer ?
#
loop_
_entity_poly.entity_id
_entity_poly.type
_entity_poly.pdbx_seq_one_letter_code
_entity_poly.pdbx_strand_id
1 'polypeptide(L)'
;NLLTIHAGIKNMFYLSGNNQEDFPAILSTLDSVLLNRRKDITYQRYLAFLKRIAMLTLQLLHFGSLGCLGVIKSAMALNGTLDVILDTETITGSGNYNPELDEPDYSCANCSNLYELSALHRHYHPCVRRLSTNIANGTPSTGPGSLPVDLAKMSAIELYNNFDSSKMVFSPSIPCPNISV
;
A
#
# COMPACT_ATOMS: atom_id res chain seq x y z
N ASN A 1 20.11 -3.83 6.57
CA ASN A 1 20.85 -3.12 5.52
C ASN A 1 20.00 -1.96 5.03
N LEU A 2 20.08 -0.83 5.76
CA LEU A 2 19.23 0.35 5.56
C LEU A 2 19.42 1.00 4.18
N LEU A 3 20.65 0.89 3.64
CA LEU A 3 21.00 1.27 2.29
C LEU A 3 20.19 0.52 1.21
N THR A 4 19.82 -0.75 1.44
CA THR A 4 19.00 -1.52 0.49
C THR A 4 17.55 -1.05 0.48
N ILE A 5 17.04 -0.57 1.61
CA ILE A 5 15.68 -0.01 1.73
C ILE A 5 15.63 1.38 1.06
N HIS A 6 16.67 2.18 1.32
CA HIS A 6 16.86 3.49 0.70
C HIS A 6 16.98 3.39 -0.83
N ALA A 7 17.87 2.51 -1.30
CA ALA A 7 18.00 2.20 -2.72
C ALA A 7 16.70 1.59 -3.28
N GLY A 8 16.00 0.73 -2.52
CA GLY A 8 14.75 0.12 -2.94
C GLY A 8 13.63 1.12 -3.20
N ILE A 9 13.48 2.14 -2.35
CA ILE A 9 12.44 3.17 -2.52
C ILE A 9 12.82 4.22 -3.57
N LYS A 10 14.10 4.63 -3.63
CA LYS A 10 14.61 5.56 -4.65
C LYS A 10 14.60 4.90 -6.04
N ASN A 11 14.96 3.62 -6.13
CA ASN A 11 14.76 2.80 -7.33
C ASN A 11 13.27 2.60 -7.62
N MET A 12 12.36 2.62 -6.64
CA MET A 12 10.94 2.40 -6.90
C MET A 12 10.28 3.56 -7.65
N PHE A 13 10.61 4.82 -7.32
CA PHE A 13 10.18 5.97 -8.14
C PHE A 13 10.75 5.88 -9.55
N TYR A 14 11.98 5.38 -9.70
CA TYR A 14 12.62 5.15 -11.00
C TYR A 14 11.99 3.97 -11.77
N LEU A 15 11.59 2.90 -11.09
CA LEU A 15 10.96 1.70 -11.64
C LEU A 15 9.50 1.90 -12.01
N SER A 16 8.83 2.93 -11.47
CA SER A 16 7.50 3.30 -11.96
C SER A 16 7.48 3.72 -13.44
N GLY A 17 8.66 3.98 -14.03
CA GLY A 17 8.85 4.28 -15.45
C GLY A 17 9.45 3.17 -16.32
N ASN A 18 9.96 2.07 -15.76
CA ASN A 18 10.63 0.97 -16.51
C ASN A 18 10.08 -0.42 -16.11
N ASN A 19 10.38 -1.47 -16.88
CA ASN A 19 9.83 -2.83 -16.73
C ASN A 19 9.63 -3.29 -15.28
N GLN A 20 8.40 -3.72 -14.94
CA GLN A 20 7.99 -4.20 -13.61
C GLN A 20 8.53 -5.61 -13.24
N GLU A 21 9.53 -6.12 -13.96
CA GLU A 21 10.07 -7.46 -13.78
C GLU A 21 10.66 -7.68 -12.37
N ASP A 22 11.29 -6.64 -11.80
CA ASP A 22 11.90 -6.69 -10.47
C ASP A 22 10.93 -6.35 -9.33
N PHE A 23 9.70 -5.93 -9.66
CA PHE A 23 8.73 -5.50 -8.66
C PHE A 23 8.38 -6.58 -7.61
N PRO A 24 8.21 -7.87 -7.96
CA PRO A 24 7.98 -8.94 -6.98
C PRO A 24 9.10 -9.05 -5.93
N ALA A 25 10.36 -8.90 -6.36
CA ALA A 25 11.50 -8.95 -5.46
C ALA A 25 11.45 -7.77 -4.46
N ILE A 26 11.17 -6.57 -4.95
CA ILE A 26 11.01 -5.38 -4.10
C ILE A 26 9.86 -5.56 -3.12
N LEU A 27 8.72 -6.06 -3.58
CA LEU A 27 7.56 -6.32 -2.73
C LEU A 27 7.90 -7.30 -1.60
N SER A 28 8.63 -8.38 -1.90
CA SER A 28 9.08 -9.35 -0.89
C SER A 28 10.03 -8.74 0.15
N THR A 29 10.87 -7.79 -0.27
CA THR A 29 11.77 -7.08 0.65
C THR A 29 11.01 -6.12 1.55
N LEU A 30 10.01 -5.40 1.02
CA LEU A 30 9.16 -4.52 1.81
C LEU A 30 8.38 -5.30 2.86
N ASP A 31 7.79 -6.43 2.46
CA ASP A 31 7.06 -7.32 3.35
C ASP A 31 7.96 -7.84 4.48
N SER A 32 9.16 -8.33 4.11
CA SER A 32 10.15 -8.81 5.08
C SER A 32 10.62 -7.72 6.05
N VAL A 33 10.84 -6.50 5.57
CA VAL A 33 11.33 -5.39 6.40
C VAL A 33 10.23 -4.86 7.31
N LEU A 34 9.05 -4.57 6.76
CA LEU A 34 7.96 -3.92 7.49
C LEU A 34 7.21 -4.86 8.42
N LEU A 35 7.14 -6.16 8.10
CA LEU A 35 6.46 -7.14 8.95
C LEU A 35 7.41 -7.86 9.91
N ASN A 36 8.57 -8.34 9.44
CA ASN A 36 9.49 -9.15 10.27
C ASN A 36 10.44 -8.28 11.11
N ARG A 37 10.90 -7.13 10.61
CA ARG A 37 11.83 -6.23 11.32
C ARG A 37 11.15 -5.01 11.94
N ARG A 38 9.82 -5.06 12.13
CA ARG A 38 9.04 -3.93 12.65
C ARG A 38 9.54 -3.35 13.98
N LYS A 39 10.13 -4.18 14.85
CA LYS A 39 10.67 -3.76 16.15
C LYS A 39 11.96 -2.95 16.04
N ASP A 40 12.68 -3.08 14.94
CA ASP A 40 13.96 -2.40 14.69
C ASP A 40 13.76 -1.04 13.99
N ILE A 41 12.51 -0.69 13.67
CA ILE A 41 12.14 0.50 12.91
C ILE A 41 11.53 1.52 13.87
N THR A 42 12.04 2.74 13.85
CA THR A 42 11.47 3.85 14.63
C THR A 42 10.07 4.18 14.11
N TYR A 43 9.22 4.69 15.00
CA TYR A 43 7.85 5.07 14.66
C TYR A 43 7.77 6.02 13.46
N GLN A 44 8.58 7.08 13.45
CA GLN A 44 8.61 8.08 12.37
C GLN A 44 9.04 7.49 11.03
N ARG A 45 10.05 6.61 11.04
CA ARG A 45 10.51 5.89 9.85
C ARG A 45 9.42 4.96 9.30
N TYR A 46 8.65 4.33 10.18
CA TYR A 46 7.55 3.46 9.79
C TYR A 46 6.46 4.23 9.04
N LEU A 47 6.03 5.38 9.58
CA LEU A 47 5.05 6.26 8.93
C LEU A 47 5.56 6.77 7.58
N ALA A 48 6.83 7.14 7.51
CA ALA A 48 7.47 7.58 6.27
C ALA A 48 7.43 6.50 5.19
N PHE A 49 7.72 5.24 5.54
CA PHE A 49 7.64 4.13 4.60
C PHE A 49 6.20 3.86 4.14
N LEU A 50 5.22 3.86 5.05
CA LEU A 50 3.82 3.72 4.68
C LEU A 50 3.38 4.79 3.68
N LYS A 51 3.72 6.04 3.96
CA LYS A 51 3.40 7.17 3.06
C LYS A 51 4.03 7.03 1.69
N ARG A 52 5.31 6.67 1.63
CA ARG A 52 6.02 6.43 0.36
C ARG A 52 5.39 5.29 -0.44
N ILE A 53 5.02 4.19 0.21
CA ILE A 53 4.32 3.07 -0.45
C ILE A 53 2.92 3.51 -0.92
N ALA A 54 2.22 4.33 -0.14
CA ALA A 54 0.90 4.83 -0.52
C ALA A 54 0.96 5.73 -1.76
N MET A 55 1.92 6.65 -1.84
CA MET A 55 2.14 7.45 -3.06
C MET A 55 2.50 6.57 -4.25
N LEU A 56 3.35 5.57 -4.04
CA LEU A 56 3.73 4.62 -5.09
C LEU A 56 2.52 3.86 -5.66
N THR A 57 1.54 3.50 -4.83
CA THR A 57 0.33 2.80 -5.32
C THR A 57 -0.47 3.59 -6.36
N LEU A 58 -0.32 4.92 -6.40
CA LEU A 58 -0.95 5.79 -7.39
C LEU A 58 -0.25 5.76 -8.76
N GLN A 59 1.03 5.37 -8.80
CA GLN A 59 1.84 5.36 -10.02
C GLN A 59 1.93 3.97 -10.68
N LEU A 60 1.49 2.92 -9.98
CA LEU A 60 1.52 1.55 -10.45
C LEU A 60 0.25 1.11 -11.17
N LEU A 61 0.35 -0.01 -11.88
CA LEU A 61 -0.83 -0.73 -12.37
C LEU A 61 -1.54 -1.46 -11.22
N HIS A 62 -2.82 -1.82 -11.40
CA HIS A 62 -3.68 -2.39 -10.37
C HIS A 62 -3.04 -3.53 -9.57
N PHE A 63 -2.33 -4.47 -10.20
CA PHE A 63 -1.70 -5.59 -9.49
C PHE A 63 -0.54 -5.15 -8.60
N GLY A 64 0.25 -4.18 -9.04
CA GLY A 64 1.29 -3.54 -8.24
C GLY A 64 0.70 -2.76 -7.06
N SER A 65 -0.33 -1.96 -7.32
CA SER A 65 -1.06 -1.22 -6.29
C SER A 65 -1.69 -2.16 -5.25
N LEU A 66 -2.26 -3.30 -5.67
CA LEU A 66 -2.81 -4.32 -4.77
C LEU A 66 -1.74 -4.95 -3.88
N GLY A 67 -0.57 -5.28 -4.44
CA GLY A 67 0.56 -5.78 -3.65
C GLY A 67 0.99 -4.78 -2.58
N CYS A 68 1.19 -3.52 -2.95
CA CYS A 68 1.56 -2.46 -2.01
C CYS A 68 0.49 -2.18 -0.95
N LEU A 69 -0.79 -2.14 -1.33
CA LEU A 69 -1.89 -2.02 -0.38
C LEU A 69 -1.96 -3.22 0.56
N GLY A 70 -1.62 -4.43 0.10
CA GLY A 70 -1.49 -5.61 0.93
C GLY A 70 -0.42 -5.47 2.02
N VAL A 71 0.73 -4.88 1.68
CA VAL A 71 1.79 -4.56 2.66
C VAL A 71 1.29 -3.52 3.67
N ILE A 72 0.69 -2.41 3.21
CA ILE A 72 0.13 -1.37 4.09
C ILE A 72 -0.90 -1.96 5.04
N LYS A 73 -1.85 -2.74 4.52
CA LYS A 73 -2.89 -3.40 5.32
C LYS A 73 -2.29 -4.28 6.42
N SER A 74 -1.34 -5.14 6.05
CA SER A 74 -0.69 -6.04 7.00
C SER A 74 0.12 -5.28 8.05
N ALA A 75 0.80 -4.21 7.63
CA ALA A 75 1.57 -3.34 8.50
C ALA A 75 0.68 -2.63 9.55
N MET A 76 -0.45 -2.07 9.13
CA MET A 76 -1.40 -1.40 10.04
C MET A 76 -2.11 -2.40 10.97
N ALA A 77 -2.56 -3.54 10.43
CA ALA A 77 -3.20 -4.59 11.23
C ALA A 77 -2.29 -5.15 12.34
N LEU A 78 -0.96 -5.16 12.13
CA LEU A 78 0.01 -5.59 13.14
C LEU A 78 0.38 -4.49 14.14
N ASN A 79 0.24 -3.22 13.76
CA ASN A 79 0.70 -2.06 14.53
C ASN A 79 -0.39 -0.97 14.58
N GLY A 80 -1.34 -1.10 15.52
CA GLY A 80 -2.45 -0.14 15.66
C GLY A 80 -2.04 1.31 16.00
N THR A 81 -0.77 1.57 16.39
CA THR A 81 -0.27 2.94 16.59
C THR A 81 -0.12 3.72 15.28
N LEU A 82 -0.14 3.03 14.13
CA LEU A 82 -0.05 3.64 12.81
C LEU A 82 -1.37 4.23 12.34
N ASP A 83 -2.48 3.89 13.00
CA ASP A 83 -3.82 4.40 12.67
C ASP A 83 -3.93 5.92 12.82
N VAL A 84 -3.01 6.56 13.55
CA VAL A 84 -2.94 8.04 13.63
C VAL A 84 -2.82 8.69 12.25
N ILE A 85 -2.23 8.01 11.27
CA ILE A 85 -2.05 8.58 9.93
C ILE A 85 -3.37 8.69 9.15
N LEU A 86 -4.42 8.04 9.66
CA LEU A 86 -5.80 8.14 9.15
C LEU A 86 -6.59 9.23 9.89
N ASP A 87 -6.09 9.70 11.03
CA ASP A 87 -6.78 10.70 11.84
C ASP A 87 -6.63 12.10 11.22
N THR A 88 -7.77 12.70 10.85
CA THR A 88 -7.82 14.04 10.26
C THR A 88 -7.98 15.17 11.28
N GLU A 89 -8.32 14.84 12.53
CA GLU A 89 -8.56 15.83 13.57
C GLU A 89 -7.28 16.18 14.32
N THR A 90 -6.36 15.22 14.47
CA THR A 90 -5.11 15.44 15.18
C THR A 90 -4.07 16.11 14.28
N ILE A 91 -3.80 17.40 14.52
CA ILE A 91 -2.66 18.10 13.90
C ILE A 91 -1.39 17.72 14.66
N THR A 92 -0.63 16.77 14.10
CA THR A 92 0.60 16.29 14.74
C THR A 92 1.84 16.95 14.12
N GLY A 93 2.29 18.06 14.73
CA GLY A 93 3.54 18.75 14.34
C GLY A 93 3.34 19.97 13.43
N SER A 94 4.44 20.69 13.17
CA SER A 94 4.45 21.95 12.40
C SER A 94 5.27 21.88 11.10
N GLY A 95 5.70 20.67 10.70
CA GLY A 95 6.54 20.45 9.54
C GLY A 95 5.74 20.12 8.26
N ASN A 96 6.39 20.28 7.11
CA ASN A 96 5.84 19.84 5.82
C ASN A 96 6.38 18.45 5.46
N TYR A 97 5.51 17.57 4.99
CA TYR A 97 5.94 16.25 4.51
C TYR A 97 6.84 16.38 3.28
N ASN A 98 8.05 15.80 3.32
CA ASN A 98 8.96 15.72 2.18
C ASN A 98 9.31 14.25 1.85
N PRO A 99 8.76 13.68 0.77
CA PRO A 99 9.01 12.30 0.39
C PRO A 99 10.39 12.05 -0.21
N GLU A 100 11.06 13.09 -0.73
CA GLU A 100 12.34 12.99 -1.44
C GLU A 100 13.55 12.93 -0.51
N LEU A 101 13.37 13.20 0.79
CA LEU A 101 14.46 13.14 1.76
C LEU A 101 15.04 11.73 1.85
N ASP A 102 16.36 11.63 1.83
CA ASP A 102 17.04 10.34 1.89
C ASP A 102 16.74 9.63 3.23
N GLU A 103 16.84 10.38 4.34
CA GLU A 103 16.54 9.85 5.67
C GLU A 103 15.02 9.88 5.95
N PRO A 104 14.35 8.70 6.06
CA PRO A 104 12.90 8.63 6.24
C PRO A 104 12.43 9.24 7.58
N ASP A 105 13.27 9.21 8.61
CA ASP A 105 12.96 9.74 9.95
C ASP A 105 12.66 11.26 9.93
N TYR A 106 13.24 12.00 8.99
CA TYR A 106 13.07 13.46 8.87
C TYR A 106 12.06 13.88 7.81
N SER A 107 11.33 12.92 7.21
CA SER A 107 10.34 13.22 6.17
C SER A 107 9.09 13.93 6.69
N CYS A 108 8.89 14.04 8.01
CA CYS A 108 7.69 14.63 8.63
C CYS A 108 6.38 13.92 8.21
N ALA A 109 6.41 12.60 8.06
CA ALA A 109 5.26 11.80 7.61
C ALA A 109 4.05 11.90 8.54
N ASN A 110 4.28 12.09 9.84
CA ASN A 110 3.23 12.30 10.84
C ASN A 110 2.49 13.64 10.70
N CYS A 111 3.04 14.60 9.92
CA CYS A 111 2.40 15.89 9.69
C CYS A 111 1.39 15.84 8.53
N SER A 112 1.22 14.68 7.87
CA SER A 112 0.33 14.51 6.71
C SER A 112 -0.44 13.18 6.77
N ASN A 113 -1.74 13.24 6.53
CA ASN A 113 -2.62 12.07 6.57
C ASN A 113 -2.66 11.33 5.23
N LEU A 114 -3.07 10.06 5.24
CA LEU A 114 -3.04 9.15 4.09
C LEU A 114 -4.09 9.44 3.00
N TYR A 115 -4.09 10.65 2.43
CA TYR A 115 -5.01 11.09 1.38
C TYR A 115 -4.94 10.29 0.08
N GLU A 116 -3.88 9.53 -0.14
CA GLU A 116 -3.71 8.62 -1.28
C GLU A 116 -4.85 7.58 -1.33
N LEU A 117 -5.36 7.15 -0.16
CA LEU A 117 -6.51 6.25 -0.08
C LEU A 117 -7.79 6.87 -0.67
N SER A 118 -7.96 8.19 -0.56
CA SER A 118 -9.14 8.87 -1.14
C SER A 118 -9.11 8.82 -2.68
N ALA A 119 -7.92 8.89 -3.28
CA ALA A 119 -7.74 8.71 -4.71
C ALA A 119 -7.99 7.25 -5.13
N LEU A 120 -7.43 6.29 -4.37
CA LEU A 120 -7.59 4.85 -4.65
C LEU A 120 -9.02 4.33 -4.45
N HIS A 121 -9.82 4.99 -3.61
CA HIS A 121 -11.24 4.69 -3.46
C HIS A 121 -12.01 4.78 -4.80
N ARG A 122 -11.51 5.57 -5.75
CA ARG A 122 -12.11 5.77 -7.09
C ARG A 122 -11.40 4.97 -8.19
N HIS A 123 -10.42 4.15 -7.85
CA HIS A 123 -9.60 3.38 -8.78
C HIS A 123 -10.43 2.46 -9.69
N TYR A 124 -10.06 2.21 -10.95
CA TYR A 124 -10.89 1.40 -11.87
C TYR A 124 -11.13 -0.04 -11.37
N HIS A 125 -10.14 -0.63 -10.71
CA HIS A 125 -10.20 -2.00 -10.22
C HIS A 125 -10.97 -2.13 -8.89
N PRO A 126 -12.02 -2.99 -8.79
CA PRO A 126 -12.87 -3.07 -7.60
C PRO A 126 -12.14 -3.58 -6.36
N CYS A 127 -11.17 -4.49 -6.50
CA CYS A 127 -10.39 -4.97 -5.35
C CYS A 127 -9.50 -3.87 -4.75
N VAL A 128 -8.98 -2.95 -5.58
CA VAL A 128 -8.18 -1.82 -5.10
C VAL A 128 -9.06 -0.90 -4.26
N ARG A 129 -10.27 -0.60 -4.74
CA ARG A 129 -11.26 0.18 -3.96
C ARG A 129 -11.53 -0.48 -2.61
N ARG A 130 -11.80 -1.80 -2.61
CA ARG A 130 -12.08 -2.57 -1.38
C ARG A 130 -10.92 -2.53 -0.38
N LEU A 131 -9.67 -2.77 -0.83
CA LEU A 131 -8.51 -2.65 0.07
C LEU A 131 -8.36 -1.22 0.59
N SER A 132 -8.51 -0.22 -0.27
CA SER A 132 -8.41 1.19 0.12
C SER A 132 -9.44 1.55 1.19
N THR A 133 -10.70 1.15 1.01
CA THR A 133 -11.76 1.35 2.02
C THR A 133 -11.46 0.60 3.32
N ASN A 134 -10.93 -0.62 3.25
CA ASN A 134 -10.59 -1.38 4.45
C ASN A 134 -9.46 -0.71 5.25
N ILE A 135 -8.42 -0.25 4.56
CA ILE A 135 -7.30 0.47 5.20
C ILE A 135 -7.81 1.78 5.80
N ALA A 136 -8.63 2.54 5.07
CA ALA A 136 -9.21 3.80 5.58
C ALA A 136 -10.07 3.61 6.85
N ASN A 137 -10.64 2.42 7.04
CA ASN A 137 -11.41 2.07 8.25
C ASN A 137 -10.54 1.49 9.39
N GLY A 138 -9.22 1.53 9.30
CA GLY A 138 -8.32 0.96 10.33
C GLY A 138 -8.16 -0.57 10.24
N THR A 139 -8.33 -1.15 9.05
CA THR A 139 -8.15 -2.59 8.79
C THR A 139 -9.01 -3.54 9.66
N PRO A 140 -10.33 -3.30 9.80
CA PRO A 140 -11.18 -4.14 10.63
C PRO A 140 -11.22 -5.58 10.10
N SER A 141 -11.05 -6.55 11.01
CA SER A 141 -11.13 -7.98 10.69
C SER A 141 -12.56 -8.49 10.60
N THR A 142 -13.50 -7.82 11.28
CA THR A 142 -14.92 -8.17 11.32
C THR A 142 -15.76 -6.90 11.27
N GLY A 143 -17.02 -7.02 10.84
CA GLY A 143 -17.96 -5.91 10.80
C GLY A 143 -17.91 -5.06 9.51
N PRO A 144 -18.52 -3.86 9.54
CA PRO A 144 -18.58 -2.98 8.39
C PRO A 144 -17.18 -2.52 7.97
N GLY A 145 -16.89 -2.55 6.66
CA GLY A 145 -15.57 -2.20 6.13
C GLY A 145 -14.53 -3.33 6.16
N SER A 146 -14.89 -4.53 6.64
CA SER A 146 -14.04 -5.72 6.55
C SER A 146 -13.94 -6.24 5.11
N LEU A 147 -12.82 -6.91 4.81
CA LEU A 147 -12.60 -7.53 3.50
C LEU A 147 -13.22 -8.93 3.43
N PRO A 148 -13.60 -9.40 2.23
CA PRO A 148 -13.91 -10.81 2.01
C PRO A 148 -12.74 -11.69 2.49
N VAL A 149 -13.06 -12.84 3.09
CA VAL A 149 -12.08 -13.74 3.73
C VAL A 149 -10.93 -14.11 2.78
N ASP A 150 -11.25 -14.34 1.50
CA ASP A 150 -10.25 -14.67 0.48
C ASP A 150 -9.23 -13.54 0.32
N LEU A 151 -9.71 -12.30 0.15
CA LEU A 151 -8.85 -11.13 -0.02
C LEU A 151 -8.14 -10.72 1.28
N ALA A 152 -8.76 -11.00 2.43
CA ALA A 152 -8.19 -10.69 3.74
C ALA A 152 -7.00 -11.59 4.10
N LYS A 153 -6.98 -12.85 3.62
CA LYS A 153 -5.92 -13.81 3.92
C LYS A 153 -4.72 -13.75 2.97
N MET A 154 -4.90 -13.16 1.78
CA MET A 154 -3.84 -13.07 0.79
C MET A 154 -2.70 -12.16 1.25
N SER A 155 -1.48 -12.65 1.08
CA SER A 155 -0.25 -11.87 1.22
C SER A 155 -0.09 -10.85 0.09
N ALA A 156 0.82 -9.89 0.28
CA ALA A 156 1.11 -8.87 -0.73
C ALA A 156 1.53 -9.51 -2.08
N ILE A 157 2.36 -10.55 -2.04
CA ILE A 157 2.84 -11.23 -3.25
C ILE A 157 1.73 -12.04 -3.94
N GLU A 158 0.83 -12.65 -3.18
CA GLU A 158 -0.35 -13.34 -3.73
C GLU A 158 -1.32 -12.36 -4.38
N LEU A 159 -1.52 -11.18 -3.76
CA LEU A 159 -2.30 -10.08 -4.34
C LEU A 159 -1.70 -9.60 -5.66
N TYR A 160 -0.38 -9.47 -5.74
CA TYR A 160 0.29 -9.14 -6.99
C TYR A 160 0.06 -10.22 -8.06
N ASN A 161 0.33 -11.48 -7.74
CA ASN A 161 0.30 -12.58 -8.70
C ASN A 161 -1.09 -12.96 -9.20
N ASN A 162 -2.12 -12.86 -8.36
CA ASN A 162 -3.48 -13.26 -8.69
C ASN A 162 -4.21 -12.24 -9.57
N PHE A 163 -3.79 -10.98 -9.51
CA PHE A 163 -4.40 -9.88 -10.25
C PHE A 163 -3.51 -9.37 -11.40
N ASP A 164 -2.40 -10.06 -11.69
CA ASP A 164 -1.50 -9.73 -12.80
C ASP A 164 -2.22 -9.82 -14.16
N SER A 165 -2.41 -8.65 -14.79
CA SER A 165 -3.07 -8.53 -16.08
C SER A 165 -2.25 -9.04 -17.26
N SER A 166 -0.95 -9.28 -17.08
CA SER A 166 -0.09 -9.84 -18.14
C SER A 166 -0.54 -11.24 -18.55
N LYS A 167 -1.25 -11.94 -17.66
CA LYS A 167 -1.84 -13.26 -17.90
C LYS A 167 -3.12 -13.20 -18.74
N MET A 168 -3.58 -12.02 -19.15
CA MET A 168 -4.82 -11.79 -19.92
C MET A 168 -6.08 -12.39 -19.26
N VAL A 169 -6.09 -12.55 -17.94
CA VAL A 169 -7.24 -13.01 -17.17
C VAL A 169 -7.82 -11.84 -16.39
N PHE A 170 -9.12 -11.58 -16.56
CA PHE A 170 -9.83 -10.61 -15.75
C PHE A 170 -10.24 -11.24 -14.41
N SER A 171 -9.70 -10.71 -13.33
CA SER A 171 -10.02 -11.10 -11.96
C SER A 171 -10.58 -9.88 -11.22
N PRO A 172 -11.91 -9.76 -10.99
CA PRO A 172 -12.97 -10.74 -11.22
C PRO A 172 -13.39 -10.85 -12.69
N SER A 173 -13.88 -12.04 -13.08
CA SER A 173 -14.39 -12.31 -14.42
C SER A 173 -15.48 -11.31 -14.81
N ILE A 174 -15.35 -10.71 -15.99
CA ILE A 174 -16.34 -9.78 -16.52
C ILE A 174 -17.53 -10.63 -17.00
N PRO A 175 -18.74 -10.46 -16.47
CA PRO A 175 -19.91 -11.14 -16.98
C PRO A 175 -20.20 -10.65 -18.41
N CYS A 176 -20.59 -11.57 -19.29
CA CYS A 176 -21.02 -11.19 -20.64
C CYS A 176 -22.19 -10.20 -20.55
N PRO A 177 -22.21 -9.14 -21.38
CA PRO A 177 -23.33 -8.20 -21.38
C PRO A 177 -24.62 -8.95 -21.73
N ASN A 178 -25.68 -8.74 -20.92
CA ASN A 178 -27.00 -9.27 -21.20
C ASN A 178 -27.57 -8.54 -22.42
N ILE A 179 -27.43 -9.15 -23.59
CA ILE A 179 -28.14 -8.73 -24.80
C ILE A 179 -29.60 -9.15 -24.59
N SER A 180 -30.44 -8.23 -24.15
CA SER A 180 -31.89 -8.41 -24.23
C SER A 180 -32.26 -8.31 -25.71
N VAL A 181 -32.66 -9.45 -26.27
CA VAL A 181 -33.27 -9.54 -27.61
C VAL A 181 -34.76 -9.25 -27.48
#